data_AF-A0A560UH83-F1
#
_entry.id   AF-A0A560UH83-F1
#
_cell.length_a   1.000
_cell.length_b   1.000
_cell.length_c   1.000
_cell.angle_alpha   90.00
_cell.angle_beta   90.00
_cell.angle_gamma   90.00
#
_symmetry.space_group_name_H-M   'P 1'
#
loop_
_entity.id
_entity.type
_entity.pdbx_description
1 polymer ?
#
loop_
_entity_poly.entity_id
_entity_poly.type
_entity_poly.pdbx_seq_one_letter_code
_entity_poly.pdbx_strand_id
1 'polypeptide(L)'
;MSEVKAKIGLFVDRLVQQAMNSGLAWDEAVAAFGLAAKATAAVAAQAGDGAAESCEAHARKRFEESFAQSVTVVLAGADITQLRAAYAGVDARAVLENCNVKIALRH
;
A
#
# COMPACT_ATOMS: atom_id res chain seq x y z
N MET A 1 -16.48 7.08 -14.03
CA MET A 1 -16.00 6.53 -12.73
C MET A 1 -16.24 7.62 -11.68
N SER A 2 -16.82 7.34 -10.51
CA SER A 2 -17.08 8.41 -9.52
C SER A 2 -15.77 8.92 -8.93
N GLU A 3 -15.69 10.22 -8.61
CA GLU A 3 -14.49 10.86 -8.04
C GLU A 3 -14.01 10.14 -6.77
N VAL A 4 -14.95 9.69 -5.93
CA VAL A 4 -14.67 8.91 -4.72
C VAL A 4 -13.99 7.57 -5.04
N LYS A 5 -14.45 6.85 -6.07
CA LYS A 5 -13.83 5.58 -6.49
C LYS A 5 -12.39 5.79 -6.97
N ALA A 6 -12.13 6.87 -7.70
CA ALA A 6 -10.77 7.20 -8.14
C ALA A 6 -9.84 7.52 -6.95
N LYS A 7 -10.32 8.29 -5.97
CA LYS A 7 -9.57 8.59 -4.74
C LYS A 7 -9.26 7.32 -3.92
N ILE A 8 -10.23 6.41 -3.81
CA ILE A 8 -10.03 5.11 -3.16
C ILE A 8 -8.97 4.29 -3.90
N GLY A 9 -9.04 4.22 -5.23
CA GLY A 9 -8.02 3.51 -6.03
C GLY A 9 -6.61 4.02 -5.78
N LEU A 10 -6.39 5.33 -5.87
CA LEU A 10 -5.08 5.93 -5.59
C LEU A 10 -4.59 5.69 -4.15
N PHE A 11 -5.51 5.64 -3.19
CA PHE A 11 -5.17 5.34 -1.81
C PHE A 11 -4.79 3.87 -1.61
N VAL A 12 -5.52 2.94 -2.24
CA VAL A 12 -5.20 1.51 -2.26
C VAL A 12 -3.83 1.27 -2.89
N ASP A 13 -3.51 1.92 -4.02
CA ASP A 13 -2.20 1.79 -4.66
C ASP A 13 -1.05 2.16 -3.71
N ARG A 14 -1.21 3.26 -2.95
CA ARG A 14 -0.21 3.67 -1.95
C ARG A 14 -0.08 2.67 -0.81
N LEU A 15 -1.20 2.13 -0.32
CA LEU A 15 -1.18 1.13 0.75
C LEU A 15 -0.51 -0.17 0.30
N VAL A 16 -0.79 -0.64 -0.92
CA VAL A 16 -0.14 -1.83 -1.48
C VAL A 16 1.36 -1.59 -1.62
N GLN A 17 1.79 -0.44 -2.14
CA GLN A 17 3.22 -0.10 -2.22
C GLN A 17 3.87 -0.03 -0.85
N GLN A 18 3.20 0.52 0.17
CA GLN A 18 3.72 0.55 1.53
C GLN A 18 3.83 -0.86 2.12
N ALA A 19 2.83 -1.72 1.91
CA ALA A 19 2.86 -3.10 2.36
C ALA A 19 3.97 -3.92 1.68
N MET A 20 4.20 -3.72 0.37
CA MET A 20 5.29 -4.39 -0.34
C MET A 20 6.68 -3.97 0.17
N ASN A 21 6.80 -2.74 0.66
CA ASN A 21 8.06 -2.15 1.12
C ASN A 21 8.27 -2.21 2.64
N SER A 22 7.28 -2.67 3.41
CA SER A 22 7.36 -2.70 4.88
C SER A 22 8.23 -3.84 5.43
N GLY A 23 8.53 -4.84 4.59
CA GLY A 23 9.22 -6.06 5.01
C GLY A 23 8.31 -7.10 5.67
N LEU A 24 7.02 -6.80 5.86
CA LEU A 24 6.02 -7.73 6.36
C LEU A 24 5.70 -8.81 5.31
N ALA A 25 5.34 -10.00 5.79
CA ALA A 25 4.67 -10.98 4.97
C ALA A 25 3.27 -10.48 4.56
N TRP A 26 2.71 -11.07 3.49
CA TRP A 26 1.44 -10.59 2.93
C TRP A 26 0.27 -10.72 3.92
N ASP A 27 0.26 -11.78 4.73
CA ASP A 27 -0.74 -12.05 5.77
C ASP A 27 -0.60 -11.11 6.97
N GLU A 28 0.64 -10.80 7.36
CA GLU A 28 0.92 -9.78 8.38
C GLU A 28 0.48 -8.38 7.93
N ALA A 29 0.70 -8.03 6.66
CA ALA A 29 0.23 -6.77 6.09
C ALA A 29 -1.31 -6.69 6.09
N VAL A 30 -2.00 -7.80 5.77
CA VAL A 30 -3.47 -7.88 5.86
C VAL A 30 -3.95 -7.70 7.30
N ALA A 31 -3.28 -8.33 8.28
CA ALA A 31 -3.60 -8.12 9.70
C ALA A 31 -3.40 -6.65 10.12
N ALA A 32 -2.33 -6.00 9.65
CA ALA A 32 -2.08 -4.58 9.90
C ALA A 32 -3.17 -3.69 9.31
N PHE A 33 -3.72 -4.01 8.12
CA PHE A 33 -4.86 -3.29 7.56
C PHE A 33 -6.13 -3.41 8.42
N GLY A 34 -6.38 -4.59 9.01
CA GLY A 34 -7.47 -4.78 9.96
C GLY A 34 -7.32 -3.90 11.22
N LEU A 35 -6.10 -3.81 11.76
CA LEU A 35 -5.79 -2.91 12.88
C LEU A 35 -5.98 -1.44 12.49
N ALA A 36 -5.52 -1.04 11.30
CA ALA A 36 -5.70 0.32 10.79
C ALA A 36 -7.18 0.67 10.59
N ALA A 37 -8.00 -0.27 10.11
CA ALA A 37 -9.44 -0.08 9.98
C ALA A 37 -10.10 0.14 11.36
N LYS A 38 -9.75 -0.65 12.37
CA LYS A 38 -10.24 -0.46 13.74
C LYS A 38 -9.77 0.86 14.35
N ALA A 39 -8.51 1.23 14.15
CA ALA A 39 -7.98 2.51 14.63
C ALA A 39 -8.72 3.69 13.98
N THR A 40 -9.01 3.61 12.68
CA THR A 40 -9.79 4.64 11.97
C THR A 40 -11.20 4.77 12.55
N ALA A 41 -11.85 3.65 12.88
CA ALA A 41 -13.14 3.65 13.55
C ALA A 41 -13.10 4.32 14.94
N ALA A 42 -12.05 4.04 15.71
CA ALA A 42 -11.85 4.65 17.03
C ALA A 42 -11.62 6.17 16.93
N VAL A 43 -10.94 6.64 15.88
CA VAL A 43 -10.77 8.07 15.60
C VAL A 43 -12.10 8.72 15.22
N ALA A 44 -12.91 8.07 14.37
CA ALA A 44 -14.24 8.57 13.99
C ALA A 44 -15.18 8.71 15.22
N ALA A 45 -15.17 7.71 16.10
CA ALA A 45 -15.92 7.78 17.36
C ALA A 45 -15.48 8.95 18.24
N GLN A 46 -14.17 9.19 18.37
CA GLN A 46 -13.62 10.34 19.10
C GLN A 46 -13.98 11.68 18.46
N ALA A 47 -14.14 11.72 17.13
CA ALA A 47 -14.58 12.90 16.39
C ALA A 47 -16.09 13.18 16.52
N GLY A 48 -16.85 12.28 17.14
CA GLY A 48 -18.29 12.43 17.37
C GLY A 48 -19.20 11.78 16.33
N ASP A 49 -18.65 10.93 15.44
CA ASP A 49 -19.43 10.26 14.39
C ASP A 49 -20.37 9.14 14.92
N GLY A 50 -20.28 8.82 16.22
CA GLY A 50 -21.14 7.84 16.88
C GLY A 50 -20.48 7.18 18.09
N ALA A 51 -21.18 6.22 18.69
CA ALA A 51 -20.61 5.39 19.75
C ALA A 51 -19.49 4.50 19.19
N ALA A 52 -18.45 4.26 20.01
CA ALA A 52 -17.27 3.49 19.60
C ALA A 52 -17.62 2.12 19.01
N GLU A 53 -18.55 1.38 19.63
CA GLU A 53 -19.01 0.08 19.15
C GLU A 53 -19.71 0.17 17.78
N SER A 54 -20.48 1.22 17.55
CA SER A 54 -21.17 1.45 16.28
C SER A 54 -20.18 1.80 15.16
N CYS A 55 -19.19 2.65 15.46
CA CYS A 55 -18.12 2.98 14.51
C CYS A 55 -17.28 1.73 14.16
N GLU A 56 -16.93 0.91 15.15
CA GLU A 56 -16.17 -0.32 14.93
C GLU A 56 -16.96 -1.33 14.08
N ALA A 57 -18.24 -1.57 14.42
CA ALA A 57 -19.10 -2.47 13.65
C ALA A 57 -19.26 -1.99 12.20
N HIS A 58 -19.42 -0.68 12.00
CA HIS A 58 -19.51 -0.10 10.67
C HIS A 58 -18.20 -0.25 9.89
N ALA A 59 -17.04 0.02 10.50
CA ALA A 59 -15.75 -0.16 9.84
C ALA A 59 -15.50 -1.62 9.44
N ARG A 60 -15.86 -2.58 10.30
CA ARG A 60 -15.76 -4.01 10.00
C ARG A 60 -16.62 -4.40 8.79
N LYS A 61 -17.89 -3.99 8.80
CA LYS A 61 -18.81 -4.20 7.68
C LYS A 61 -18.25 -3.62 6.37
N ARG A 62 -17.73 -2.39 6.40
CA ARG A 62 -17.14 -1.74 5.22
C ARG A 62 -15.89 -2.45 4.72
N PHE A 63 -15.07 -2.95 5.64
CA PHE A 63 -13.86 -3.70 5.31
C PHE A 63 -14.24 -5.01 4.59
N GLU A 64 -15.17 -5.79 5.15
CA GLU A 64 -15.66 -7.04 4.56
C GLU A 64 -16.33 -6.81 3.19
N GLU A 65 -17.21 -5.81 3.08
CA GLU A 65 -17.87 -5.44 1.82
C GLU A 65 -16.85 -5.05 0.73
N SER A 66 -15.78 -4.34 1.11
CA SER A 66 -14.74 -3.91 0.16
C SER A 66 -13.81 -5.07 -0.20
N PHE A 67 -13.50 -5.95 0.75
CA PHE A 67 -12.69 -7.14 0.53
C PHE A 67 -13.36 -8.14 -0.43
N ALA A 68 -14.69 -8.20 -0.42
CA ALA A 68 -15.47 -9.02 -1.34
C ALA A 68 -15.49 -8.50 -2.79
N GLN A 69 -14.98 -7.29 -3.06
CA GLN A 69 -14.96 -6.74 -4.42
C GLN A 69 -13.87 -7.39 -5.26
N SER A 70 -14.17 -7.59 -6.55
CA SER A 70 -13.17 -8.08 -7.49
C SER A 70 -12.10 -7.03 -7.76
N VAL A 71 -10.84 -7.41 -7.60
CA VAL A 71 -9.67 -6.56 -7.88
C VAL A 71 -8.80 -7.24 -8.93
N THR A 72 -8.43 -6.50 -9.97
CA THR A 72 -7.43 -6.93 -10.95
C THR A 72 -6.09 -6.32 -10.58
N VAL A 73 -5.10 -7.16 -10.25
CA VAL A 73 -3.73 -6.71 -9.98
C VAL A 73 -2.89 -6.96 -11.22
N VAL A 74 -2.30 -5.90 -11.76
CA VAL A 74 -1.33 -5.98 -12.87
C VAL A 74 0.06 -5.76 -12.29
N LEU A 75 0.89 -6.81 -12.29
CA LEU A 75 2.30 -6.68 -11.93
C LEU A 75 3.09 -6.27 -13.17
N ALA A 76 3.59 -5.03 -13.18
CA ALA A 76 4.55 -4.56 -14.15
C ALA A 76 5.91 -4.40 -13.47
N GLY A 77 6.92 -5.15 -13.94
CA GLY A 77 8.30 -5.07 -13.46
C GLY A 77 9.22 -4.64 -14.61
N ALA A 78 10.20 -3.79 -14.31
CA ALA A 78 11.29 -3.51 -15.24
C ALA A 78 12.44 -4.50 -14.97
N ASP A 79 12.83 -5.25 -16.00
CA ASP A 79 14.07 -6.03 -15.95
C ASP A 79 15.26 -5.08 -16.07
N ILE A 80 15.91 -4.80 -14.93
CA ILE A 80 17.10 -3.95 -14.86
C ILE A 80 18.40 -4.76 -14.88
N THR A 81 18.34 -6.05 -15.22
CA THR A 81 19.53 -6.94 -15.26
C THR A 81 20.54 -6.44 -16.28
N GLN A 82 20.09 -6.06 -17.49
CA GLN A 82 20.96 -5.47 -18.50
C GLN A 82 21.55 -4.13 -18.05
N LEU A 83 20.78 -3.33 -17.34
CA LEU A 83 21.24 -2.05 -16.79
C LEU A 83 22.34 -2.28 -15.74
N ARG A 84 22.13 -3.20 -14.79
CA ARG A 84 23.15 -3.55 -13.78
C ARG A 84 24.41 -4.13 -14.41
N ALA A 85 24.28 -4.98 -15.43
CA ALA A 85 25.42 -5.54 -16.14
C ALA A 85 26.22 -4.45 -16.88
N ALA A 86 25.55 -3.52 -17.55
CA ALA A 86 26.18 -2.40 -18.25
C ALA A 86 26.95 -1.46 -17.30
N TYR A 87 26.51 -1.33 -16.05
CA TYR A 87 27.14 -0.46 -15.04
C TYR A 87 27.95 -1.20 -13.98
N ALA A 88 28.21 -2.50 -14.11
CA ALA A 88 28.95 -3.30 -13.14
C ALA A 88 30.40 -2.83 -12.88
N GLY A 89 30.96 -2.00 -13.77
CA GLY A 89 32.29 -1.40 -13.64
C GLY A 89 32.32 0.11 -13.36
N VAL A 90 31.16 0.74 -13.18
CA VAL A 90 31.03 2.16 -12.81
C VAL A 90 30.39 2.21 -11.43
N ASP A 91 30.61 3.27 -10.64
CA ASP A 91 29.83 3.46 -9.41
C ASP A 91 28.35 3.65 -9.78
N ALA A 92 27.62 2.53 -9.85
CA ALA A 92 26.24 2.46 -10.30
C ALA A 92 25.32 3.36 -9.45
N ARG A 93 25.74 3.68 -8.22
CA ARG A 93 25.05 4.60 -7.33
C ARG A 93 25.04 6.02 -7.88
N ALA A 94 26.18 6.51 -8.40
CA ALA A 94 26.29 7.84 -8.98
C ALA A 94 25.51 8.00 -10.30
N VAL A 95 25.41 6.93 -11.09
CA VAL A 95 24.64 6.94 -12.35
C VAL A 95 23.13 6.90 -12.07
N LEU A 96 22.69 6.10 -11.09
CA LEU A 96 21.27 5.87 -10.82
C LEU A 96 20.64 6.98 -9.96
N GLU A 97 21.43 7.69 -9.14
CA GLU A 97 21.01 8.92 -8.45
C GLU A 97 20.62 10.05 -9.44
N ASN A 98 21.30 10.15 -10.59
CA ASN A 98 20.95 11.13 -11.64
C ASN A 98 19.66 10.78 -12.40
N CYS A 99 19.21 9.52 -12.37
CA CYS A 99 18.01 9.08 -13.08
C CYS A 99 16.72 9.19 -12.25
N ASN A 100 16.76 9.77 -11.04
CA ASN A 100 15.62 9.82 -10.12
C ASN A 100 15.06 8.42 -9.76
N VAL A 101 15.89 7.38 -9.90
CA VAL A 101 15.53 5.98 -9.58
C VAL A 101 16.02 5.67 -8.17
N LYS A 102 15.10 5.52 -7.22
CA LYS A 102 15.43 5.07 -5.86
C LYS A 102 15.63 3.56 -5.87
N ILE A 103 16.88 3.11 -5.70
CA ILE A 103 17.18 1.69 -5.53
C ILE A 103 17.10 1.35 -4.04
N ALA A 104 16.13 0.53 -3.66
CA ALA A 104 16.15 -0.16 -2.38
C ALA A 104 16.99 -1.43 -2.54
N LEU A 105 18.19 -1.47 -1.95
CA LEU A 105 18.95 -2.71 -1.79
C LEU A 105 18.45 -3.42 -0.54
N ARG A 106 17.96 -4.65 -0.70
CA ARG A 106 17.65 -5.57 0.39
C ARG A 106 18.94 -6.33 0.72
N HIS A 107 19.43 -6.19 1.95
CA HIS A 107 20.52 -7.00 2.51
C HIS A 107 19.99 -8.35 2.98
#